data_AF-A0A0R3M9X9-F1
#
_entry.id   AF-A0A0R3M9X9-F1
#
_cell.length_a   1.000
_cell.length_b   1.000
_cell.length_c   1.000
_cell.angle_alpha   90.00
_cell.angle_beta   90.00
_cell.angle_gamma   90.00
#
_symmetry.space_group_name_H-M   'P 1'
#
loop_
_entity.id
_entity.type
_entity.pdbx_description
1 polymer ?
#
loop_
_entity_poly.entity_id
_entity_poly.type
_entity_poly.pdbx_seq_one_letter_code
_entity_poly.pdbx_strand_id
1 'polypeptide(L)'
;MPRFAPSDLDALIIGGGPAGLTCAIYLARYRRKVVVVDSRESRAALIPATHNYPGFADGIAGPKLLEALAAQAKTYGVEIIADRVTELQLARSGFEATCSQGTITAKRAVLASGLIDRDLGDPDLQQAIGYGLVRYCPICDGFEATDLRIGVLGSANDAGTKALFLRTYSRHVTLLTLDGNGCGEPLARELSEADIRLLAARAVAFRRQDKQMTVSLSDGTVEAFDVIYPVLGCEVRSELGRKLGASHNDAGCLDVDAHQRTNVPGLYAVGDAVSDLHQIVVATGHAAVAATDIHNGLPRNFR
;
A
#
# COMPACT_ATOMS: atom_id res chain seq x y z
N MET A 1 26.65 -10.34 7.46
CA MET A 1 27.06 -10.48 6.04
C MET A 1 26.11 -11.44 5.36
N PRO A 2 25.53 -11.12 4.18
CA PRO A 2 24.72 -12.07 3.46
C PRO A 2 25.54 -13.33 3.15
N ARG A 3 24.90 -14.50 3.23
CA ARG A 3 25.55 -15.81 2.98
C ARG A 3 25.85 -16.07 1.51
N PHE A 4 25.54 -15.14 0.62
CA PHE A 4 25.63 -15.33 -0.82
C PHE A 4 26.94 -14.75 -1.38
N ALA A 5 27.64 -15.55 -2.17
CA ALA A 5 28.71 -15.04 -3.01
C ALA A 5 28.14 -14.03 -4.02
N PRO A 6 28.93 -13.02 -4.44
CA PRO A 6 28.57 -12.15 -5.56
C PRO A 6 28.18 -13.00 -6.78
N SER A 7 27.13 -12.61 -7.52
CA SER A 7 26.63 -13.22 -8.79
C SER A 7 25.68 -14.43 -8.73
N ASP A 8 25.33 -14.92 -7.54
CA ASP A 8 24.58 -16.19 -7.44
C ASP A 8 23.05 -16.04 -7.38
N LEU A 9 22.52 -14.84 -7.15
CA LEU A 9 21.08 -14.62 -7.00
C LEU A 9 20.38 -14.47 -8.35
N ASP A 10 19.29 -15.19 -8.50
CA ASP A 10 18.41 -15.09 -9.67
C ASP A 10 17.52 -13.83 -9.58
N ALA A 11 17.06 -13.48 -8.37
CA ALA A 11 16.22 -12.32 -8.14
C ALA A 11 16.47 -11.65 -6.78
N LEU A 12 16.43 -10.32 -6.78
CA LEU A 12 16.34 -9.47 -5.60
C LEU A 12 14.93 -8.87 -5.53
N ILE A 13 14.26 -9.00 -4.39
CA ILE A 13 12.96 -8.37 -4.13
C ILE A 13 13.16 -7.25 -3.11
N ILE A 14 12.69 -6.06 -3.45
CA ILE A 14 12.81 -4.86 -2.62
C ILE A 14 11.43 -4.55 -2.04
N GLY A 15 11.23 -4.90 -0.77
CA GLY A 15 9.99 -4.75 -0.02
C GLY A 15 9.44 -6.08 0.50
N GLY A 16 9.22 -6.18 1.82
CA GLY A 16 8.64 -7.35 2.49
C GLY A 16 7.14 -7.26 2.74
N GLY A 17 6.39 -6.52 1.91
CA GLY A 17 4.93 -6.51 1.94
C GLY A 17 4.30 -7.75 1.27
N PRO A 18 2.95 -7.82 1.16
CA PRO A 18 2.28 -8.98 0.58
C PRO A 18 2.74 -9.31 -0.85
N ALA A 19 2.98 -8.29 -1.68
CA ALA A 19 3.49 -8.48 -3.04
C ALA A 19 4.89 -9.12 -3.05
N GLY A 20 5.84 -8.54 -2.31
CA GLY A 20 7.22 -9.00 -2.29
C GLY A 20 7.37 -10.40 -1.69
N LEU A 21 6.71 -10.67 -0.56
CA LEU A 21 6.73 -11.99 0.07
C LEU A 21 6.10 -13.06 -0.83
N THR A 22 4.98 -12.75 -1.50
CA THR A 22 4.35 -13.67 -2.46
C THR A 22 5.26 -13.95 -3.66
N CYS A 23 5.90 -12.91 -4.21
CA CYS A 23 6.86 -13.05 -5.32
C CYS A 23 8.02 -13.98 -4.92
N ALA A 24 8.53 -13.81 -3.71
CA ALA A 24 9.60 -14.65 -3.16
C ALA A 24 9.17 -16.11 -3.03
N ILE A 25 7.96 -16.36 -2.52
CA ILE A 25 7.38 -17.71 -2.39
C ILE A 25 7.32 -18.40 -3.76
N TYR A 26 6.80 -17.71 -4.80
CA TYR A 26 6.72 -18.26 -6.14
C TYR A 26 8.10 -18.61 -6.71
N LEU A 27 9.03 -17.66 -6.66
CA LEU A 27 10.40 -17.86 -7.17
C LEU A 27 11.13 -18.99 -6.44
N ALA A 28 11.00 -19.08 -5.12
CA ALA A 28 11.59 -20.15 -4.34
C ALA A 28 11.00 -21.53 -4.70
N ARG A 29 9.68 -21.60 -4.95
CA ARG A 29 9.01 -22.83 -5.41
C ARG A 29 9.43 -23.24 -6.82
N TYR A 30 9.78 -22.27 -7.67
CA TYR A 30 10.47 -22.51 -8.94
C TYR A 30 11.96 -22.86 -8.79
N ARG A 31 12.46 -23.05 -7.56
CA ARG A 31 13.87 -23.34 -7.23
C ARG A 31 14.84 -22.26 -7.73
N ARG A 32 14.42 -21.00 -7.72
CA ARG A 32 15.29 -19.84 -7.98
C ARG A 32 15.94 -19.36 -6.68
N LYS A 33 17.17 -18.86 -6.78
CA LYS A 33 17.88 -18.25 -5.65
C LYS A 33 17.37 -16.81 -5.48
N VAL A 34 16.64 -16.54 -4.40
CA VAL A 34 15.96 -15.25 -4.17
C VAL A 34 16.24 -14.72 -2.77
N VAL A 35 16.36 -13.39 -2.67
CA VAL A 35 16.45 -12.67 -1.39
C VAL A 35 15.42 -11.54 -1.37
N VAL A 36 14.87 -11.27 -0.18
CA VAL A 36 14.01 -10.11 0.08
C VAL A 36 14.76 -9.13 0.97
N VAL A 37 14.83 -7.86 0.58
CA VAL A 37 15.29 -6.77 1.45
C VAL A 37 14.06 -5.99 1.89
N ASP A 38 13.81 -5.93 3.20
CA ASP A 38 12.61 -5.37 3.79
C ASP A 38 12.91 -4.31 4.85
N SER A 39 12.43 -3.09 4.65
CA SER A 39 12.54 -2.00 5.63
C SER A 39 11.57 -2.13 6.80
N ARG A 40 10.66 -3.13 6.76
CA ARG A 40 9.61 -3.39 7.76
C ARG A 40 8.55 -2.30 7.88
N GLU A 41 8.43 -1.46 6.85
CA GLU A 41 7.44 -0.39 6.75
C GLU A 41 6.37 -0.77 5.72
N SER A 42 5.82 -1.98 5.85
CA SER A 42 4.72 -2.40 5.01
C SER A 42 3.46 -1.63 5.39
N ARG A 43 2.81 -0.98 4.42
CA ARG A 43 1.49 -0.36 4.60
C ARG A 43 0.47 -1.33 5.22
N ALA A 44 0.55 -2.61 4.87
CA ALA A 44 -0.33 -3.65 5.42
C ALA A 44 -0.17 -3.81 6.94
N ALA A 45 0.96 -3.46 7.54
CA ALA A 45 1.16 -3.54 8.99
C ALA A 45 0.22 -2.62 9.78
N LEU A 46 -0.33 -1.58 9.13
CA LEU A 46 -1.27 -0.65 9.73
C LEU A 46 -2.70 -1.19 9.80
N ILE A 47 -3.00 -2.29 9.10
CA ILE A 47 -4.38 -2.79 8.97
C ILE A 47 -4.78 -3.54 10.26
N PRO A 48 -5.76 -3.04 11.04
CA PRO A 48 -6.23 -3.74 12.23
C PRO A 48 -6.93 -5.05 11.86
N ALA A 49 -7.76 -5.02 10.82
CA ALA A 49 -8.38 -6.19 10.19
C ALA A 49 -8.77 -5.87 8.74
N THR A 50 -8.51 -6.81 7.83
CA THR A 50 -9.06 -6.84 6.47
C THR A 50 -9.96 -8.05 6.29
N HIS A 51 -11.10 -7.86 5.62
CA HIS A 51 -12.11 -8.89 5.36
C HIS A 51 -12.23 -9.25 3.88
N ASN A 52 -11.54 -8.53 3.00
CA ASN A 52 -11.64 -8.71 1.55
C ASN A 52 -10.47 -9.49 0.93
N TYR A 53 -9.55 -10.01 1.75
CA TYR A 53 -8.56 -10.98 1.30
C TYR A 53 -9.10 -12.41 1.45
N PRO A 54 -9.33 -13.15 0.35
CA PRO A 54 -9.99 -14.45 0.41
C PRO A 54 -9.24 -15.49 1.25
N GLY A 55 -10.00 -16.40 1.86
CA GLY A 55 -9.46 -17.50 2.68
C GLY A 55 -9.45 -17.22 4.18
N PHE A 56 -9.85 -16.03 4.62
CA PHE A 56 -9.98 -15.65 6.03
C PHE A 56 -11.41 -15.18 6.30
N ALA A 57 -12.31 -16.11 6.65
CA ALA A 57 -13.74 -15.83 6.81
C ALA A 57 -14.03 -14.74 7.86
N ASP A 58 -13.28 -14.76 8.97
CA ASP A 58 -13.40 -13.77 10.05
C ASP A 58 -12.47 -12.56 9.85
N GLY A 59 -11.90 -12.41 8.65
CA GLY A 59 -10.85 -11.45 8.35
C GLY A 59 -9.49 -11.81 8.95
N ILE A 60 -8.50 -10.97 8.67
CA ILE A 60 -7.13 -11.12 9.19
C ILE A 60 -6.48 -9.76 9.47
N ALA A 61 -5.79 -9.65 10.61
CA ALA A 61 -4.97 -8.49 10.91
C ALA A 61 -3.75 -8.43 9.99
N GLY A 62 -3.43 -7.24 9.50
CA GLY A 62 -2.31 -7.02 8.60
C GLY A 62 -0.96 -7.55 9.11
N PRO A 63 -0.58 -7.28 10.37
CA PRO A 63 0.62 -7.88 10.97
C PRO A 63 0.63 -9.41 10.95
N LYS A 64 -0.53 -10.05 11.20
CA LYS A 64 -0.65 -11.51 11.19
C LYS A 64 -0.51 -12.09 9.78
N LEU A 65 -1.05 -11.41 8.78
CA LEU A 65 -0.87 -11.79 7.38
C LEU A 65 0.62 -11.71 6.98
N LEU A 66 1.31 -10.62 7.35
CA LEU A 66 2.74 -10.45 7.07
C LEU A 66 3.60 -11.52 7.76
N GLU A 67 3.32 -11.83 9.03
CA GLU A 67 3.97 -12.93 9.77
C GLU A 67 3.79 -14.27 9.04
N ALA A 68 2.57 -14.59 8.62
CA ALA A 68 2.26 -15.85 7.92
C ALA A 68 2.97 -15.95 6.57
N LEU A 69 2.95 -14.89 5.76
CA LEU A 69 3.64 -14.84 4.47
C LEU A 69 5.17 -14.94 4.63
N ALA A 70 5.75 -14.27 5.62
CA ALA A 70 7.17 -14.35 5.90
C ALA A 70 7.58 -15.75 6.39
N ALA A 71 6.77 -16.40 7.23
CA ALA A 71 6.99 -17.78 7.67
C ALA A 71 6.91 -18.77 6.50
N GLN A 72 5.95 -18.58 5.60
CA GLN A 72 5.83 -19.39 4.38
C GLN A 72 7.04 -19.21 3.47
N ALA A 73 7.49 -17.98 3.21
CA ALA A 73 8.69 -17.71 2.42
C ALA A 73 9.94 -18.42 3.01
N LYS A 74 10.13 -18.33 4.33
CA LYS A 74 11.23 -18.99 5.05
C LYS A 74 11.17 -20.52 4.94
N THR A 75 9.98 -21.11 4.92
CA THR A 75 9.80 -22.57 4.72
C THR A 75 10.40 -23.04 3.39
N TYR A 76 10.40 -22.17 2.36
CA TYR A 76 11.03 -22.44 1.07
C TYR A 76 12.49 -21.96 0.97
N GLY A 77 13.11 -21.57 2.08
CA GLY A 77 14.51 -21.16 2.13
C GLY A 77 14.80 -19.73 1.66
N VAL A 78 13.76 -18.87 1.56
CA VAL A 78 13.95 -17.45 1.25
C VAL A 78 14.64 -16.75 2.42
N GLU A 79 15.75 -16.06 2.14
CA GLU A 79 16.37 -15.13 3.09
C GLU A 79 15.65 -13.77 3.04
N ILE A 80 15.23 -13.28 4.20
CA ILE A 80 14.61 -11.96 4.37
C ILE A 80 15.55 -11.12 5.22
N ILE A 81 16.17 -10.12 4.60
CA ILE A 81 17.12 -9.20 5.20
C ILE A 81 16.35 -7.97 5.67
N ALA A 82 16.42 -7.69 6.97
CA ALA A 82 15.86 -6.46 7.54
C ALA A 82 16.84 -5.30 7.30
N ASP A 83 16.65 -4.59 6.19
CA ASP A 83 17.48 -3.47 5.76
C ASP A 83 16.70 -2.62 4.74
N ARG A 84 17.23 -1.45 4.37
CA ARG A 84 16.69 -0.60 3.31
C ARG A 84 17.66 -0.57 2.13
N VAL A 85 17.14 -0.81 0.93
CA VAL A 85 17.87 -0.50 -0.30
C VAL A 85 17.84 1.02 -0.52
N THR A 86 19.01 1.66 -0.50
CA THR A 86 19.14 3.11 -0.70
C THR A 86 19.46 3.47 -2.15
N GLU A 87 20.03 2.52 -2.89
CA GLU A 87 20.42 2.70 -4.28
C GLU A 87 20.27 1.39 -5.04
N LEU A 88 19.87 1.48 -6.31
CA LEU A 88 19.78 0.35 -7.23
C LEU A 88 20.40 0.78 -8.56
N GLN A 89 21.38 0.03 -9.04
CA GLN A 89 22.12 0.32 -10.27
C GLN A 89 22.13 -0.88 -11.22
N LEU A 90 22.31 -0.62 -12.50
CA LEU A 90 22.60 -1.67 -13.48
C LEU A 90 24.04 -2.15 -13.31
N ALA A 91 24.22 -3.47 -13.26
CA ALA A 91 25.51 -4.13 -13.23
C ALA A 91 25.67 -5.02 -14.47
N ARG A 92 26.91 -5.49 -14.74
CA ARG A 92 27.23 -6.28 -15.95
C ARG A 92 26.32 -7.51 -16.15
N SER A 93 25.84 -8.12 -15.06
CA SER A 93 25.00 -9.33 -15.09
C SER A 93 23.66 -9.15 -14.37
N GLY A 94 23.11 -7.93 -14.31
CA GLY A 94 21.81 -7.66 -13.72
C GLY A 94 21.80 -6.35 -12.92
N PHE A 95 21.53 -6.45 -11.62
CA PHE A 95 21.36 -5.32 -10.72
C PHE A 95 22.31 -5.42 -9.53
N GLU A 96 22.73 -4.27 -9.03
CA GLU A 96 23.42 -4.10 -7.75
C GLU A 96 22.61 -3.15 -6.86
N ALA A 97 22.30 -3.61 -5.65
CA ALA A 97 21.55 -2.84 -4.66
C ALA A 97 22.44 -2.52 -3.47
N THR A 98 22.48 -1.25 -3.08
CA THR A 98 23.22 -0.77 -1.90
C THR A 98 22.32 -0.84 -0.67
N CYS A 99 22.79 -1.52 0.37
CA CYS A 99 22.15 -1.65 1.68
C CYS A 99 23.12 -1.20 2.79
N SER A 100 22.66 -1.09 4.04
CA SER A 100 23.53 -0.68 5.16
C SER A 100 24.70 -1.65 5.40
N GLN A 101 24.50 -2.93 5.12
CA GLN A 101 25.47 -4.01 5.36
C GLN A 101 26.36 -4.34 4.13
N GLY A 102 26.25 -3.56 3.05
CA GLY A 102 27.00 -3.77 1.80
C GLY A 102 26.09 -3.87 0.57
N THR A 103 26.61 -4.45 -0.51
CA THR A 103 25.89 -4.56 -1.78
C THR A 103 25.33 -5.97 -2.01
N ILE A 104 24.20 -6.05 -2.69
CA ILE A 104 23.55 -7.29 -3.12
C ILE A 104 23.43 -7.27 -4.63
N THR A 105 23.89 -8.34 -5.31
CA THR A 105 23.79 -8.46 -6.76
C THR A 105 22.83 -9.57 -7.16
N ALA A 106 21.98 -9.32 -8.16
CA ALA A 106 21.03 -10.31 -8.68
C ALA A 106 20.77 -10.11 -10.18
N LYS A 107 20.38 -11.19 -10.88
CA LYS A 107 20.08 -11.13 -12.33
C LYS A 107 18.83 -10.31 -12.64
N ARG A 108 17.83 -10.36 -11.76
CA ARG A 108 16.55 -9.63 -11.86
C ARG A 108 16.28 -8.86 -10.57
N ALA A 109 15.56 -7.76 -10.67
CA ALA A 109 15.11 -6.98 -9.52
C ALA A 109 13.59 -6.77 -9.56
N VAL A 110 12.93 -6.84 -8.41
CA VAL A 110 11.49 -6.61 -8.26
C VAL A 110 11.26 -5.50 -7.24
N LEU A 111 10.67 -4.40 -7.69
CA LEU A 111 10.22 -3.30 -6.85
C LEU A 111 8.83 -3.63 -6.28
N ALA A 112 8.81 -4.08 -5.03
CA ALA A 112 7.61 -4.31 -4.22
C ALA A 112 7.53 -3.26 -3.09
N SER A 113 7.98 -2.05 -3.39
CA SER A 113 8.20 -0.97 -2.44
C SER A 113 6.89 -0.31 -1.99
N GLY A 114 5.80 -0.45 -2.74
CA GLY A 114 4.47 0.06 -2.38
C GLY A 114 4.42 1.58 -2.24
N LEU A 115 3.54 2.08 -1.37
CA LEU A 115 3.30 3.51 -1.14
C LEU A 115 3.19 3.83 0.35
N ILE A 116 3.15 5.12 0.66
CA ILE A 116 2.84 5.68 1.99
C ILE A 116 1.62 6.58 1.88
N ASP A 117 0.61 6.38 2.72
CA ASP A 117 -0.52 7.31 2.82
C ASP A 117 -0.06 8.63 3.48
N ARG A 118 -0.46 9.78 2.94
CA ARG A 118 -0.18 11.06 3.59
C ARG A 118 -1.02 11.18 4.86
N ASP A 119 -0.43 11.78 5.89
CA ASP A 119 -1.11 12.07 7.15
C ASP A 119 -1.02 13.56 7.52
N LEU A 120 -1.68 13.95 8.61
CA LEU A 120 -1.67 15.32 9.14
C LEU A 120 -0.62 15.52 10.24
N GLY A 121 0.21 14.51 10.54
CA GLY A 121 1.10 14.51 11.70
C GLY A 121 0.39 14.52 13.06
N ASP A 122 -0.92 14.29 13.09
CA ASP A 122 -1.72 14.28 14.31
C ASP A 122 -1.63 12.91 15.03
N PRO A 123 -1.12 12.85 16.29
CA PRO A 123 -0.93 11.59 16.99
C PRO A 123 -2.23 10.83 17.30
N ASP A 124 -3.34 11.54 17.53
CA ASP A 124 -4.64 10.90 17.80
C ASP A 124 -5.15 10.19 16.54
N LEU A 125 -5.02 10.82 15.35
CA LEU A 125 -5.35 10.18 14.07
C LEU A 125 -4.44 8.97 13.79
N GLN A 126 -3.14 9.08 14.03
CA GLN A 126 -2.21 7.97 13.78
C GLN A 126 -2.51 6.77 14.67
N GLN A 127 -2.77 6.98 15.97
CA GLN A 127 -3.13 5.90 16.88
C GLN A 127 -4.49 5.28 16.55
N ALA A 128 -5.45 6.11 16.10
CA ALA A 128 -6.79 5.69 15.73
C ALA A 128 -6.85 4.64 14.60
N ILE A 129 -5.80 4.57 13.75
CA ILE A 129 -5.68 3.53 12.72
C ILE A 129 -5.67 2.12 13.33
N GLY A 130 -4.88 1.92 14.39
CA GLY A 130 -4.78 0.63 15.09
C GLY A 130 -6.07 0.22 15.81
N TYR A 131 -6.94 1.17 16.11
CA TYR A 131 -8.26 0.93 16.70
C TYR A 131 -9.38 0.81 15.66
N GLY A 132 -9.06 0.93 14.36
CA GLY A 132 -10.05 0.91 13.29
C GLY A 132 -10.93 2.16 13.18
N LEU A 133 -10.62 3.21 13.95
CA LEU A 133 -11.36 4.48 13.96
C LEU A 133 -10.89 5.43 12.85
N VAL A 134 -9.74 5.15 12.23
CA VAL A 134 -9.27 5.81 11.01
C VAL A 134 -8.98 4.73 9.97
N ARG A 135 -9.57 4.85 8.78
CA ARG A 135 -9.49 3.86 7.70
C ARG A 135 -9.26 4.55 6.37
N TYR A 136 -8.32 4.08 5.56
CA TYR A 136 -7.98 4.75 4.28
C TYR A 136 -8.82 4.28 3.08
N CYS A 137 -9.29 3.03 3.14
CA CYS A 137 -9.76 2.29 1.97
C CYS A 137 -11.20 1.79 2.19
N PRO A 138 -12.23 2.49 1.68
CA PRO A 138 -13.61 2.04 1.87
C PRO A 138 -13.95 0.75 1.09
N ILE A 139 -13.16 0.38 0.08
CA ILE A 139 -13.25 -0.95 -0.57
C ILE A 139 -12.85 -2.07 0.40
N CYS A 140 -11.99 -1.75 1.37
CA CYS A 140 -11.43 -2.70 2.33
C CYS A 140 -12.33 -2.91 3.54
N ASP A 141 -13.08 -1.88 3.96
CA ASP A 141 -13.74 -1.83 5.26
C ASP A 141 -15.06 -1.07 5.28
N GLY A 142 -15.56 -0.59 4.13
CA GLY A 142 -16.85 0.09 4.05
C GLY A 142 -18.00 -0.79 4.56
N PHE A 143 -17.93 -2.11 4.33
CA PHE A 143 -18.90 -3.08 4.84
C PHE A 143 -18.91 -3.12 6.38
N GLU A 144 -17.75 -3.11 7.03
CA GLU A 144 -17.67 -3.05 8.49
C GLU A 144 -18.09 -1.68 9.04
N ALA A 145 -18.07 -0.63 8.21
CA ALA A 145 -18.56 0.70 8.54
C ALA A 145 -20.07 0.89 8.29
N THR A 146 -20.81 -0.18 7.99
CA THR A 146 -22.26 -0.10 7.75
C THR A 146 -23.01 0.53 8.91
N ASP A 147 -23.88 1.49 8.59
CA ASP A 147 -24.71 2.27 9.52
C ASP A 147 -23.97 3.09 10.59
N LEU A 148 -22.63 3.11 10.57
CA LEU A 148 -21.82 3.94 11.46
C LEU A 148 -21.89 5.43 11.09
N ARG A 149 -21.52 6.30 12.03
CA ARG A 149 -21.28 7.72 11.77
C ARG A 149 -19.91 7.89 11.12
N ILE A 150 -19.90 8.13 9.81
CA ILE A 150 -18.72 8.19 8.98
C ILE A 150 -18.32 9.65 8.73
N GLY A 151 -17.09 9.99 9.08
CA GLY A 151 -16.44 11.23 8.66
C GLY A 151 -15.56 10.97 7.43
N VAL A 152 -15.60 11.81 6.41
CA VAL A 152 -14.65 11.76 5.28
C VAL A 152 -13.86 13.05 5.29
N LEU A 153 -12.54 12.97 5.44
CA LEU A 153 -11.68 14.11 5.74
C LEU A 153 -10.75 14.44 4.56
N GLY A 154 -10.88 15.62 3.96
CA GLY A 154 -10.02 16.04 2.86
C GLY A 154 -10.47 17.37 2.23
N SER A 155 -9.98 17.68 1.04
CA SER A 155 -10.61 18.74 0.24
C SER A 155 -12.00 18.27 -0.21
N ALA A 156 -12.98 19.17 -0.30
CA ALA A 156 -14.34 18.75 -0.67
C ALA A 156 -14.40 18.09 -2.06
N ASN A 157 -13.55 18.52 -3.01
CA ASN A 157 -13.49 17.94 -4.35
C ASN A 157 -12.85 16.53 -4.35
N ASP A 158 -11.76 16.32 -3.62
CA ASP A 158 -11.08 15.01 -3.60
C ASP A 158 -11.86 13.99 -2.76
N ALA A 159 -12.44 14.46 -1.64
CA ALA A 159 -13.12 13.60 -0.69
C ALA A 159 -14.60 13.32 -1.05
N GLY A 160 -15.23 14.18 -1.87
CA GLY A 160 -16.64 14.06 -2.21
C GLY A 160 -17.01 12.74 -2.90
N THR A 161 -16.22 12.30 -3.89
CA THR A 161 -16.43 10.99 -4.56
C THR A 161 -16.34 9.83 -3.58
N LYS A 162 -15.41 9.90 -2.61
CA LYS A 162 -15.29 8.87 -1.56
C LYS A 162 -16.50 8.91 -0.61
N ALA A 163 -17.00 10.09 -0.27
CA ALA A 163 -18.21 10.24 0.55
C ALA A 163 -19.44 9.65 -0.14
N LEU A 164 -19.62 9.91 -1.44
CA LEU A 164 -20.67 9.31 -2.26
C LEU A 164 -20.56 7.78 -2.28
N PHE A 165 -19.35 7.23 -2.44
CA PHE A 165 -19.14 5.79 -2.36
C PHE A 165 -19.56 5.22 -0.98
N LEU A 166 -19.17 5.89 0.10
CA LEU A 166 -19.48 5.49 1.47
C LEU A 166 -20.98 5.59 1.82
N ARG A 167 -21.75 6.40 1.08
CA ARG A 167 -23.22 6.40 1.19
C ARG A 167 -23.87 5.08 0.81
N THR A 168 -23.16 4.18 0.12
CA THR A 168 -23.62 2.80 -0.08
C THR A 168 -23.75 2.04 1.25
N TYR A 169 -22.95 2.39 2.26
CA TYR A 169 -22.82 1.63 3.50
C TYR A 169 -23.51 2.29 4.70
N SER A 170 -23.55 3.62 4.76
CA SER A 170 -24.21 4.32 5.86
C SER A 170 -24.93 5.57 5.39
N ARG A 171 -26.11 5.83 5.96
CA ARG A 171 -26.84 7.11 5.83
C ARG A 171 -26.18 8.27 6.58
N HIS A 172 -25.24 8.00 7.47
CA HIS A 172 -24.62 8.99 8.35
C HIS A 172 -23.22 9.34 7.86
N VAL A 173 -23.10 9.94 6.67
CA VAL A 173 -21.82 10.39 6.11
C VAL A 173 -21.72 11.91 6.19
N THR A 174 -20.63 12.39 6.79
CA THR A 174 -20.30 13.82 6.83
C THR A 174 -18.95 14.06 6.16
N LEU A 175 -18.90 15.06 5.28
CA LEU A 175 -17.69 15.54 4.63
C LEU A 175 -17.06 16.65 5.48
N LEU A 176 -15.83 16.41 5.94
CA LEU A 176 -15.02 17.29 6.78
C LEU A 176 -13.92 17.91 5.92
N THR A 177 -13.80 19.23 5.95
CA THR A 177 -12.83 19.97 5.13
C THR A 177 -11.61 20.39 5.94
N LEU A 178 -10.43 20.40 5.31
CA LEU A 178 -9.21 20.93 5.95
C LEU A 178 -8.95 22.40 5.62
N ASP A 179 -9.49 22.88 4.51
CA ASP A 179 -9.32 24.22 3.98
C ASP A 179 -10.54 25.12 4.18
N GLY A 180 -11.71 24.54 4.50
CA GLY A 180 -12.96 25.26 4.73
C GLY A 180 -13.71 25.57 3.44
N ASN A 181 -13.27 24.98 2.33
CA ASN A 181 -13.84 25.24 1.02
C ASN A 181 -14.92 24.22 0.68
N GLY A 182 -15.92 24.66 -0.07
CA GLY A 182 -16.87 23.76 -0.71
C GLY A 182 -16.30 23.07 -1.94
N CYS A 183 -17.13 22.23 -2.57
CA CYS A 183 -16.83 21.66 -3.88
C CYS A 183 -17.54 22.41 -5.00
N GLY A 184 -17.07 22.22 -6.23
CA GLY A 184 -17.75 22.75 -7.41
C GLY A 184 -19.00 21.94 -7.79
N GLU A 185 -19.78 22.48 -8.71
CA GLU A 185 -20.75 21.71 -9.50
C GLU A 185 -20.01 20.80 -10.49
N PRO A 186 -20.48 19.57 -10.78
CA PRO A 186 -21.75 18.96 -10.39
C PRO A 186 -21.73 18.26 -9.03
N LEU A 187 -20.56 18.10 -8.41
CA LEU A 187 -20.37 17.32 -7.18
C LEU A 187 -21.24 17.84 -6.02
N ALA A 188 -21.39 19.16 -5.88
CA ALA A 188 -22.24 19.73 -4.82
C ALA A 188 -23.70 19.23 -4.90
N ARG A 189 -24.26 19.10 -6.12
CA ARG A 189 -25.60 18.55 -6.33
C ARG A 189 -25.67 17.08 -5.93
N GLU A 190 -24.70 16.28 -6.36
CA GLU A 190 -24.64 14.85 -6.03
C GLU A 190 -24.55 14.63 -4.52
N LEU A 191 -23.72 15.42 -3.82
CA LEU A 191 -23.62 15.37 -2.36
C LEU A 191 -24.95 15.72 -1.69
N SER A 192 -25.66 16.73 -2.18
CA SER A 192 -26.97 17.12 -1.65
C SER A 192 -28.04 16.06 -1.93
N GLU A 193 -28.08 15.47 -3.11
CA GLU A 193 -29.04 14.41 -3.47
C GLU A 193 -28.81 13.14 -2.65
N ALA A 194 -27.56 12.87 -2.27
CA ALA A 194 -27.18 11.76 -1.41
C ALA A 194 -27.35 12.03 0.10
N ASP A 195 -27.83 13.22 0.48
CA ASP A 195 -27.95 13.68 1.88
C ASP A 195 -26.61 13.62 2.65
N ILE A 196 -25.51 13.99 1.98
CA ILE A 196 -24.19 14.10 2.61
C ILE A 196 -24.04 15.50 3.19
N ARG A 197 -23.85 15.58 4.51
CA ARG A 197 -23.59 16.85 5.19
C ARG A 197 -22.15 17.30 4.92
N LEU A 198 -21.99 18.44 4.25
CA LEU A 198 -20.70 19.12 4.11
C LEU A 198 -20.52 20.15 5.22
N LEU A 199 -19.48 19.98 6.04
CA LEU A 199 -19.09 20.97 7.03
C LEU A 199 -18.04 21.91 6.43
N ALA A 200 -18.47 23.13 6.12
CA ALA A 200 -17.63 24.16 5.52
C ALA A 200 -16.62 24.78 6.50
N ALA A 201 -16.79 24.57 7.82
CA ALA A 201 -15.76 24.93 8.79
C ALA A 201 -14.60 23.93 8.76
N ARG A 202 -13.38 24.43 8.92
CA ARG A 202 -12.15 23.64 8.86
C ARG A 202 -12.05 22.71 10.06
N ALA A 203 -11.72 21.44 9.85
CA ALA A 203 -11.26 20.56 10.92
C ALA A 203 -9.90 21.04 11.43
N VAL A 204 -9.82 21.32 12.74
CA VAL A 204 -8.62 21.92 13.37
C VAL A 204 -8.04 21.10 14.52
N ALA A 205 -8.80 20.18 15.11
CA ALA A 205 -8.30 19.29 16.13
C ALA A 205 -9.01 17.93 16.09
N PHE A 206 -8.24 16.89 16.37
CA PHE A 206 -8.71 15.51 16.45
C PHE A 206 -8.45 14.97 17.85
N ARG A 207 -9.39 14.18 18.37
CA ARG A 207 -9.27 13.54 19.67
C ARG A 207 -9.90 12.16 19.61
N ARG A 208 -9.17 11.14 20.04
CA ARG A 208 -9.77 9.83 20.30
C ARG A 208 -10.48 9.85 21.66
N GLN A 209 -11.77 9.55 21.67
CA GLN A 209 -12.57 9.38 22.88
C GLN A 209 -13.24 8.00 22.84
N ASP A 210 -12.79 7.09 23.71
CA ASP A 210 -13.25 5.69 23.74
C ASP A 210 -13.19 5.01 22.36
N LYS A 211 -14.37 4.79 21.76
CA LYS A 211 -14.58 4.11 20.47
C LYS A 211 -14.93 5.08 19.33
N GLN A 212 -14.68 6.37 19.52
CA GLN A 212 -15.01 7.41 18.55
C GLN A 212 -13.87 8.40 18.37
N MET A 213 -13.88 9.08 17.23
CA MET A 213 -13.09 10.26 16.95
C MET A 213 -13.96 11.49 17.06
N THR A 214 -13.55 12.42 17.93
CA THR A 214 -14.12 13.75 18.03
C THR A 214 -13.29 14.72 17.19
N VAL A 215 -13.96 15.50 16.36
CA VAL A 215 -13.35 16.51 15.47
C VAL A 215 -13.87 17.88 15.86
N SER A 216 -12.96 18.77 16.23
CA SER A 216 -13.28 20.19 16.47
C SER A 216 -13.07 20.99 15.20
N LEU A 217 -14.03 21.85 14.89
CA LEU A 217 -14.00 22.72 13.73
C LEU A 217 -13.63 24.16 14.12
N SER A 218 -13.20 24.95 13.13
CA SER A 218 -12.74 26.33 13.31
C SER A 218 -13.83 27.29 13.81
N ASP A 219 -15.10 26.94 13.66
CA ASP A 219 -16.25 27.71 14.15
C ASP A 219 -16.69 27.33 15.59
N GLY A 220 -15.95 26.40 16.23
CA GLY A 220 -16.26 25.88 17.55
C GLY A 220 -17.21 24.68 17.56
N THR A 221 -17.72 24.25 16.40
CA THR A 221 -18.50 23.03 16.28
C THR A 221 -17.65 21.81 16.63
N VAL A 222 -18.25 20.84 17.32
CA VAL A 222 -17.61 19.57 17.69
C VAL A 222 -18.50 18.43 17.24
N GLU A 223 -17.94 17.52 16.45
CA GLU A 223 -18.66 16.37 15.89
C GLU A 223 -17.94 15.06 16.24
N ALA A 224 -18.72 14.01 16.54
CA ALA A 224 -18.22 12.69 16.83
C ALA A 224 -18.52 11.71 15.68
N PHE A 225 -17.51 10.89 15.36
CA PHE A 225 -17.53 9.88 14.31
C PHE A 225 -17.07 8.54 14.85
N ASP A 226 -17.72 7.47 14.41
CA ASP A 226 -17.28 6.11 14.72
C ASP A 226 -16.06 5.73 13.87
N VAL A 227 -15.96 6.29 12.65
CA VAL A 227 -14.82 6.09 11.75
C VAL A 227 -14.58 7.31 10.88
N ILE A 228 -13.30 7.63 10.65
CA ILE A 228 -12.86 8.70 9.75
C ILE A 228 -12.09 8.10 8.56
N TYR A 229 -12.45 8.54 7.35
CA TYR A 229 -11.80 8.22 6.10
C TYR A 229 -11.00 9.42 5.56
N PRO A 230 -9.70 9.51 5.85
CA PRO A 230 -8.85 10.54 5.25
C PRO A 230 -8.68 10.34 3.74
N VAL A 231 -8.71 11.46 3.03
CA VAL A 231 -8.44 11.62 1.60
C VAL A 231 -7.36 12.69 1.45
N LEU A 232 -6.16 12.33 1.86
CA LEU A 232 -4.99 13.23 1.92
C LEU A 232 -4.00 12.98 0.78
N GLY A 233 -4.26 11.95 -0.03
CA GLY A 233 -3.34 11.44 -1.04
C GLY A 233 -2.33 10.45 -0.48
N CYS A 234 -1.45 9.99 -1.35
CA CYS A 234 -0.38 9.06 -1.02
C CYS A 234 0.89 9.40 -1.82
N GLU A 235 2.00 8.79 -1.44
CA GLU A 235 3.28 8.88 -2.12
C GLU A 235 3.76 7.47 -2.47
N VAL A 236 3.88 7.19 -3.77
CA VAL A 236 4.38 5.91 -4.28
C VAL A 236 5.90 5.87 -4.12
N ARG A 237 6.43 4.80 -3.50
CA ARG A 237 7.87 4.63 -3.24
C ARG A 237 8.59 4.05 -4.46
N SER A 238 8.59 4.77 -5.58
CA SER A 238 9.13 4.30 -6.87
C SER A 238 10.50 4.87 -7.24
N GLU A 239 11.15 5.59 -6.34
CA GLU A 239 12.36 6.39 -6.56
C GLU A 239 13.51 5.55 -7.13
N LEU A 240 13.67 4.31 -6.63
CA LEU A 240 14.70 3.38 -7.12
C LEU A 240 14.52 3.04 -8.60
N GLY A 241 13.27 2.79 -9.03
CA GLY A 241 12.94 2.51 -10.42
C GLY A 241 13.09 3.74 -11.31
N ARG A 242 12.61 4.89 -10.84
CA ARG A 242 12.69 6.15 -11.58
C ARG A 242 14.14 6.58 -11.82
N LYS A 243 15.02 6.44 -10.83
CA LYS A 243 16.47 6.71 -10.98
C LYS A 243 17.15 5.80 -12.01
N LEU A 244 16.64 4.58 -12.22
CA LEU A 244 17.09 3.66 -13.27
C LEU A 244 16.53 3.98 -14.66
N GLY A 245 15.64 4.96 -14.78
CA GLY A 245 14.96 5.31 -16.03
C GLY A 245 13.67 4.54 -16.28
N ALA A 246 13.07 3.93 -15.25
CA ALA A 246 11.74 3.34 -15.37
C ALA A 246 10.67 4.44 -15.60
N SER A 247 9.82 4.24 -16.61
CA SER A 247 8.67 5.10 -16.89
C SER A 247 7.66 5.05 -15.73
N HIS A 248 6.98 6.16 -15.53
CA HIS A 248 5.98 6.33 -14.48
C HIS A 248 4.91 7.34 -14.90
N ASN A 249 3.74 7.20 -14.32
CA ASN A 249 2.66 8.17 -14.47
C ASN A 249 2.81 9.37 -13.53
N ASP A 250 1.91 10.34 -13.63
CA ASP A 250 1.92 11.58 -12.82
C ASP A 250 1.76 11.32 -11.31
N ALA A 251 1.17 10.18 -10.92
CA ALA A 251 1.04 9.77 -9.52
C ALA A 251 2.33 9.12 -8.97
N GLY A 252 3.34 8.90 -9.82
CA GLY A 252 4.58 8.23 -9.45
C GLY A 252 4.51 6.71 -9.50
N CYS A 253 3.40 6.12 -9.95
CA CYS A 253 3.31 4.68 -10.19
C CYS A 253 4.17 4.30 -11.39
N LEU A 254 4.92 3.19 -11.27
CA LEU A 254 5.72 2.68 -12.38
C LEU A 254 4.82 2.07 -13.45
N ASP A 255 5.14 2.36 -14.71
CA ASP A 255 4.48 1.75 -15.85
C ASP A 255 5.02 0.34 -16.06
N VAL A 256 4.10 -0.62 -16.18
CA VAL A 256 4.43 -2.02 -16.42
C VAL A 256 3.54 -2.64 -17.50
N ASP A 257 4.07 -3.66 -18.17
CA ASP A 257 3.28 -4.46 -19.10
C ASP A 257 2.47 -5.57 -18.40
N ALA A 258 1.76 -6.39 -19.18
CA ALA A 258 0.95 -7.50 -18.68
C ALA A 258 1.75 -8.57 -17.90
N HIS A 259 3.09 -8.56 -17.98
CA HIS A 259 4.00 -9.43 -17.25
C HIS A 259 4.68 -8.72 -16.06
N GLN A 260 4.22 -7.52 -15.71
CA GLN A 260 4.77 -6.68 -14.64
C GLN A 260 6.22 -6.21 -14.91
N ARG A 261 6.65 -6.19 -16.17
CA ARG A 261 7.96 -5.69 -16.59
C ARG A 261 7.90 -4.19 -16.77
N THR A 262 8.91 -3.47 -16.28
CA THR A 262 9.11 -2.06 -16.64
C THR A 262 9.80 -1.97 -18.00
N ASN A 263 10.00 -0.75 -18.50
CA ASN A 263 10.85 -0.50 -19.68
C ASN A 263 12.35 -0.72 -19.42
N VAL A 264 12.78 -0.90 -18.16
CA VAL A 264 14.17 -1.24 -17.82
C VAL A 264 14.33 -2.77 -17.86
N PRO A 265 15.14 -3.33 -18.77
CA PRO A 265 15.24 -4.78 -18.93
C PRO A 265 15.64 -5.51 -17.64
N GLY A 266 14.82 -6.47 -17.23
CA GLY A 266 15.05 -7.28 -16.02
C GLY A 266 14.56 -6.65 -14.71
N LEU A 267 14.03 -5.43 -14.76
CA LEU A 267 13.36 -4.77 -13.64
C LEU A 267 11.85 -4.99 -13.72
N TYR A 268 11.27 -5.41 -12.61
CA TYR A 268 9.84 -5.62 -12.45
C TYR A 268 9.32 -4.71 -11.34
N ALA A 269 8.04 -4.38 -11.36
CA ALA A 269 7.37 -3.66 -10.29
C ALA A 269 6.01 -4.33 -9.99
N VAL A 270 5.64 -4.42 -8.71
CA VAL A 270 4.43 -5.14 -8.29
C VAL A 270 3.74 -4.42 -7.12
N GLY A 271 2.45 -4.73 -6.92
CA GLY A 271 1.64 -4.16 -5.85
C GLY A 271 1.45 -2.64 -5.98
N ASP A 272 1.39 -1.94 -4.85
CA ASP A 272 1.09 -0.51 -4.79
C ASP A 272 2.15 0.40 -5.47
N ALA A 273 3.26 -0.16 -5.97
CA ALA A 273 4.26 0.57 -6.76
C ALA A 273 3.85 0.78 -8.22
N VAL A 274 2.81 0.09 -8.70
CA VAL A 274 2.27 0.20 -10.06
C VAL A 274 0.85 0.76 -10.05
N SER A 275 0.39 1.25 -11.20
CA SER A 275 -0.92 1.87 -11.32
C SER A 275 -2.01 0.80 -11.44
N ASP A 276 -2.69 0.49 -10.33
CA ASP A 276 -3.89 -0.34 -10.29
C ASP A 276 -4.67 -0.09 -8.97
N LEU A 277 -5.62 -0.96 -8.67
CA LEU A 277 -6.36 -1.04 -7.44
C LEU A 277 -5.45 -1.49 -6.27
N HIS A 278 -5.21 -0.59 -5.31
CA HIS A 278 -4.38 -0.81 -4.11
C HIS A 278 -4.99 -1.82 -3.13
N GLN A 279 -4.99 -3.10 -3.49
CA GLN A 279 -5.55 -4.20 -2.72
C GLN A 279 -4.53 -5.31 -2.58
N ILE A 280 -4.54 -5.99 -1.42
CA ILE A 280 -3.62 -7.10 -1.14
C ILE A 280 -3.74 -8.18 -2.21
N VAL A 281 -4.96 -8.53 -2.61
CA VAL A 281 -5.20 -9.57 -3.64
C VAL A 281 -4.60 -9.20 -4.99
N VAL A 282 -4.75 -7.94 -5.42
CA VAL A 282 -4.15 -7.41 -6.66
C VAL A 282 -2.64 -7.49 -6.58
N ALA A 283 -2.07 -7.03 -5.45
CA ALA A 283 -0.64 -7.05 -5.20
C ALA A 283 -0.04 -8.47 -5.24
N THR A 284 -0.75 -9.46 -4.70
CA THR A 284 -0.35 -10.87 -4.79
C THR A 284 -0.52 -11.46 -6.19
N GLY A 285 -1.51 -10.99 -6.95
CA GLY A 285 -1.69 -11.34 -8.37
C GLY A 285 -0.53 -10.84 -9.22
N HIS A 286 -0.15 -9.57 -9.10
CA HIS A 286 1.03 -9.00 -9.74
C HIS A 286 2.30 -9.80 -9.43
N ALA A 287 2.47 -10.18 -8.16
CA ALA A 287 3.61 -10.98 -7.72
C ALA A 287 3.71 -12.34 -8.41
N ALA A 288 2.59 -13.07 -8.55
CA ALA A 288 2.56 -14.36 -9.22
C ALA A 288 2.91 -14.24 -10.72
N VAL A 289 2.38 -13.22 -11.39
CA VAL A 289 2.66 -12.91 -12.80
C VAL A 289 4.14 -12.59 -13.00
N ALA A 290 4.68 -11.63 -12.22
CA ALA A 290 6.08 -11.22 -12.29
C ALA A 290 7.04 -12.40 -12.02
N ALA A 291 6.79 -13.17 -10.95
CA ALA A 291 7.63 -14.30 -10.58
C ALA A 291 7.69 -15.38 -11.68
N THR A 292 6.58 -15.61 -12.37
CA THR A 292 6.49 -16.59 -13.45
C THR A 292 7.25 -16.11 -14.70
N ASP A 293 7.10 -14.85 -15.08
CA ASP A 293 7.88 -14.26 -16.19
C ASP A 293 9.39 -14.26 -15.88
N ILE A 294 9.78 -13.86 -14.66
CA ILE A 294 11.17 -13.94 -14.18
C ILE A 294 11.72 -15.37 -14.32
N HIS A 295 10.97 -16.38 -13.87
CA HIS A 295 11.41 -17.76 -13.99
C HIS A 295 11.63 -18.18 -15.44
N ASN A 296 10.70 -17.83 -16.34
CA ASN A 296 10.76 -18.18 -17.75
C ASN A 296 11.90 -17.44 -18.49
N GLY A 297 12.20 -16.20 -18.08
CA GLY A 297 13.26 -15.39 -18.66
C GLY A 297 14.67 -15.71 -18.14
N LEU A 298 14.82 -16.65 -17.21
CA LEU A 298 16.11 -17.10 -16.69
C LEU A 298 16.50 -18.47 -17.27
N PRO A 299 17.80 -18.81 -17.35
CA PRO A 299 18.25 -20.13 -17.80
C PRO A 299 17.57 -21.27 -17.04
N ARG A 300 17.38 -22.40 -17.72
CA ARG A 300 16.78 -23.60 -17.11
C ARG A 300 17.61 -24.04 -15.89
N ASN A 301 16.93 -24.38 -14.80
CA ASN A 301 17.54 -24.82 -13.53
C ASN A 301 17.32 -26.32 -13.29
N PHE A 302 17.79 -27.14 -14.23
CA PHE A 302 17.76 -28.60 -14.10
C PHE A 302 18.50 -29.03 -12.82
N ARG A 303 17.94 -30.01 -12.12
CA ARG A 303 18.59 -30.69 -10.99
C ARG A 303 18.97 -32.10 -11.38
#